data_AF-A0A1M4XRM1-F1
#
_entry.id   AF-A0A1M4XRM1-F1
#
_cell.length_a   1.000
_cell.length_b   1.000
_cell.length_c   1.000
_cell.angle_alpha   90.00
_cell.angle_beta   90.00
_cell.angle_gamma   90.00
#
_symmetry.space_group_name_H-M   'P 1'
#
loop_
_entity.id
_entity.type
_entity.pdbx_description
1 polymer ?
#
loop_
_entity_poly.entity_id
_entity_poly.type
_entity_poly.pdbx_seq_one_letter_code
_entity_poly.pdbx_strand_id
1 'polypeptide(L)'
;MKTIHLFQFKDSVSLKIPFFKKSYGLETLNELMEYELMNTEKVTECIIETHDDFIFEDTSRDDLLKMCQNAEETVEHYFATAVGDEDIL
;
A
#
# COMPACT_ATOMS: atom_id res chain seq x y z
N MET A 1 22.79 4.09 9.03
CA MET A 1 21.39 3.66 9.22
C MET A 1 20.56 4.52 8.31
N LYS A 2 19.60 3.92 7.60
CA LYS A 2 18.72 4.61 6.67
C LYS A 2 17.28 4.22 6.93
N THR A 3 16.38 5.17 6.81
CA THR A 3 14.95 4.93 6.82
C THR A 3 14.51 4.50 5.42
N ILE A 4 13.76 3.40 5.33
CA ILE A 4 13.14 2.94 4.09
C ILE A 4 11.62 2.90 4.25
N HIS A 5 10.94 3.01 3.13
CA HIS A 5 9.48 2.94 3.05
C HIS A 5 9.12 1.67 2.27
N LEU A 6 8.45 0.74 2.95
CA LEU A 6 7.90 -0.47 2.35
C LEU A 6 6.39 -0.33 2.24
N PHE A 7 5.83 -0.67 1.09
CA PHE A 7 4.40 -0.64 0.85
C PHE A 7 3.89 -2.07 0.78
N GLN A 8 3.15 -2.48 1.81
CA GLN A 8 2.48 -3.75 1.87
C GLN A 8 1.08 -3.64 1.26
N PHE A 9 0.79 -4.50 0.29
CA PHE A 9 -0.52 -4.68 -0.30
C PHE A 9 -0.84 -6.17 -0.39
N LYS A 10 -1.87 -6.62 0.35
CA LYS A 10 -2.18 -8.05 0.52
C LYS A 10 -0.90 -8.80 0.95
N ASP A 11 -0.49 -9.82 0.21
CA ASP A 11 0.71 -10.64 0.47
C ASP A 11 1.96 -10.14 -0.26
N SER A 12 1.92 -8.94 -0.83
CA SER A 12 3.03 -8.35 -1.59
C SER A 12 3.62 -7.14 -0.87
N VAL A 13 4.93 -6.92 -1.03
CA VAL A 13 5.66 -5.77 -0.51
C VAL A 13 6.46 -5.13 -1.64
N SER A 14 6.44 -3.79 -1.72
CA SER A 14 7.16 -3.02 -2.73
C SER A 14 7.82 -1.77 -2.12
N LEU A 15 8.88 -1.26 -2.77
CA LEU A 15 9.51 0.01 -2.39
C LEU A 15 8.75 1.25 -2.88
N LYS A 16 7.69 1.05 -3.67
CA LYS A 16 6.85 2.11 -4.24
C LYS A 16 5.39 1.78 -3.97
N ILE A 17 4.58 2.80 -3.75
CA ILE A 17 3.12 2.67 -3.69
C ILE A 17 2.67 1.95 -4.96
N PRO A 18 1.94 0.82 -4.86
CA PRO A 18 1.39 0.17 -6.04
C PRO A 18 0.48 1.18 -6.76
N PHE A 19 0.53 1.24 -8.09
CA PHE A 19 -0.24 2.22 -8.85
C PHE A 19 -1.74 1.92 -8.76
N PHE A 20 -2.40 2.44 -7.72
CA PHE A 20 -3.86 2.52 -7.67
C PHE A 20 -4.29 3.79 -8.41
N LYS A 21 -5.32 3.68 -9.25
CA LYS A 21 -5.88 4.83 -9.97
C LYS A 21 -6.50 5.80 -8.95
N LYS A 22 -5.72 6.80 -8.56
CA LYS A 22 -6.11 8.10 -7.99
C LYS A 22 -6.74 8.04 -6.58
N SER A 23 -6.17 8.80 -5.66
CA SER A 23 -6.84 9.22 -4.43
C SER A 23 -8.07 10.06 -4.81
N TYR A 24 -9.27 9.59 -4.51
CA TYR A 24 -10.48 10.39 -4.65
C TYR A 24 -10.55 11.33 -3.43
N GLY A 25 -10.27 12.61 -3.63
CA GLY A 25 -10.73 13.64 -2.69
C GLY A 25 -12.24 13.70 -2.83
N LEU A 26 -12.98 13.28 -1.80
CA LEU A 26 -14.44 13.32 -1.80
C LEU A 26 -14.88 14.78 -1.58
N GLU A 27 -14.95 15.57 -2.64
CA GLU A 27 -15.35 16.99 -2.58
C GLU A 27 -16.86 17.16 -2.74
N THR A 28 -17.57 16.15 -3.27
CA THR A 28 -19.01 16.25 -3.57
C THR A 28 -19.85 15.08 -3.06
N LEU A 29 -21.13 15.36 -2.80
CA LEU A 29 -22.13 14.38 -2.36
C LEU A 29 -22.35 13.24 -3.38
N ASN A 30 -22.14 13.50 -4.68
CA ASN A 30 -22.18 12.47 -5.73
C ASN A 30 -20.96 11.53 -5.67
N GLU A 31 -19.76 12.06 -5.41
CA GLU A 31 -18.55 11.24 -5.25
C GLU A 31 -18.63 10.36 -3.99
N LEU A 32 -19.31 10.82 -2.94
CA LEU A 32 -19.61 10.02 -1.74
C LEU A 32 -20.55 8.84 -2.04
N MET A 33 -21.56 9.03 -2.90
CA MET A 33 -22.44 7.94 -3.32
C MET A 33 -21.74 6.97 -4.28
N GLU A 34 -20.87 7.46 -5.17
CA GLU A 34 -20.01 6.62 -5.99
C GLU A 34 -19.00 5.82 -5.15
N TYR A 35 -18.49 6.39 -4.05
CA TYR A 35 -17.61 5.71 -3.10
C TYR A 35 -18.30 4.55 -2.37
N GLU A 36 -19.59 4.68 -1.99
CA GLU A 36 -20.35 3.54 -1.45
C GLU A 36 -20.53 2.39 -2.46
N LEU A 37 -20.37 2.69 -3.76
CA LEU A 37 -20.38 1.73 -4.86
C LEU A 37 -18.97 1.30 -5.30
N MET A 38 -17.89 1.73 -4.62
CA MET A 38 -16.50 1.39 -4.96
C MET A 38 -15.88 0.44 -3.94
N ASN A 39 -15.11 -0.55 -4.42
CA ASN A 39 -14.28 -1.37 -3.54
C ASN A 39 -13.10 -0.53 -3.07
N THR A 40 -12.72 -0.64 -1.80
CA THR A 40 -11.56 0.08 -1.26
C THR A 40 -10.41 -0.90 -1.04
N GLU A 41 -9.28 -0.61 -1.67
CA GLU A 41 -8.06 -1.38 -1.50
C GLU A 41 -7.15 -0.65 -0.49
N LYS A 42 -6.66 -1.39 0.50
CA LYS A 42 -5.81 -0.85 1.57
C LYS A 42 -4.35 -1.21 1.32
N VAL A 43 -3.48 -0.20 1.31
CA VAL A 43 -2.03 -0.35 1.33
C VAL A 43 -1.49 0.15 2.65
N THR A 44 -0.63 -0.63 3.29
CA THR A 44 0.06 -0.21 4.50
C THR A 44 1.48 0.18 4.14
N GLU A 45 1.83 1.44 4.35
CA GLU A 45 3.21 1.92 4.31
C GLU A 45 3.86 1.64 5.66
N CYS A 46 5.01 0.99 5.66
CA CYS A 46 5.82 0.65 6.81
C CYS A 46 7.11 1.47 6.74
N ILE A 47 7.34 2.31 7.73
CA ILE A 47 8.53 3.16 7.84
C ILE A 47 9.51 2.43 8.76
N ILE A 48 10.64 2.01 8.19
CA ILE A 48 11.57 1.08 8.86
C ILE A 48 12.98 1.63 8.83
N GLU A 49 13.63 1.68 9.99
CA GLU A 49 15.06 1.93 10.08
C GLU A 49 15.85 0.66 9.78
N THR A 50 16.75 0.75 8.80
CA THR A 50 17.59 -0.37 8.35
C THR A 50 19.05 0.03 8.34
N HIS A 51 19.94 -0.96 8.25
CA HIS A 51 21.35 -0.71 8.00
C HIS A 51 21.57 -0.22 6.56
N ASP A 52 22.65 0.54 6.33
CA ASP A 52 22.88 1.18 5.03
C ASP A 52 23.10 0.16 3.90
N ASP A 53 23.59 -1.02 4.26
CA ASP A 53 23.83 -2.21 3.43
C ASP A 53 22.56 -3.03 3.12
N PHE A 54 21.38 -2.63 3.63
CA PHE A 54 20.13 -3.31 3.28
C PHE A 54 19.86 -3.23 1.77
N ILE A 55 19.65 -4.40 1.16
CA ILE A 55 19.28 -4.60 -0.25
C ILE A 55 17.91 -5.29 -0.29
N PHE A 56 16.94 -4.63 -0.90
CA PHE A 56 15.57 -5.12 -0.96
C PHE A 56 15.46 -6.43 -1.76
N GLU A 57 16.14 -6.50 -2.90
CA GLU A 57 16.13 -7.65 -3.82
C GLU A 57 16.75 -8.91 -3.21
N ASP A 58 17.66 -8.76 -2.25
CA ASP A 58 18.30 -9.87 -1.53
C ASP A 58 17.48 -10.34 -0.32
N THR A 59 16.44 -9.59 0.05
CA THR A 59 15.60 -9.89 1.21
C THR A 59 14.39 -10.74 0.80
N SER A 60 14.14 -11.82 1.53
CA SER A 60 12.99 -12.69 1.22
C SER A 60 11.67 -11.95 1.46
N ARG A 61 10.64 -12.28 0.68
CA ARG A 61 9.30 -11.72 0.85
C ARG A 61 8.78 -11.89 2.28
N ASP A 62 8.99 -13.06 2.88
CA ASP A 62 8.50 -13.36 4.22
C ASP A 62 9.23 -12.53 5.28
N ASP A 63 10.51 -12.23 5.08
CA ASP A 63 11.26 -11.31 5.94
C ASP A 63 10.82 -9.86 5.75
N LEU A 64 10.57 -9.42 4.52
CA LEU A 64 10.01 -8.09 4.25
C LEU A 64 8.63 -7.90 4.92
N LEU A 65 7.77 -8.92 4.87
CA LEU A 65 6.48 -8.92 5.56
C LEU A 65 6.65 -8.82 7.09
N LYS A 66 7.58 -9.58 7.67
CA LYS A 66 7.91 -9.46 9.10
C LYS A 66 8.47 -8.09 9.46
N MET A 67 9.31 -7.51 8.61
CA MET A 67 9.83 -6.16 8.81
C MET A 67 8.68 -5.16 8.86
N CYS A 68 7.71 -5.24 7.94
CA CYS A 68 6.50 -4.44 7.97
C CYS A 68 5.65 -4.64 9.23
N GLN A 69 5.45 -5.89 9.67
CA GLN A 69 4.71 -6.20 10.91
C GLN A 69 5.39 -5.67 12.18
N ASN A 70 6.72 -5.55 12.16
CA ASN A 70 7.51 -5.04 13.27
C ASN A 70 7.84 -3.54 13.12
N ALA A 71 7.31 -2.86 12.10
CA ALA A 71 7.55 -1.43 11.90
C ALA A 71 6.93 -0.63 13.06
N GLU A 72 7.71 0.29 13.62
CA GLU A 72 7.24 1.17 14.70
C GLU A 72 6.23 2.20 14.18
N GLU A 73 6.41 2.61 12.92
CA GLU A 73 5.55 3.59 12.27
C GLU A 73 4.95 3.00 10.99
N THR A 74 3.62 3.06 10.89
CA THR A 74 2.86 2.63 9.71
C THR A 74 1.83 3.67 9.31
N VAL A 75 1.64 3.88 8.00
CA VAL A 75 0.62 4.76 7.43
C VAL A 75 -0.32 3.94 6.55
N GLU A 76 -1.62 4.02 6.79
CA GLU A 76 -2.62 3.34 5.97
C GLU A 76 -3.07 4.25 4.83
N HIS A 77 -2.91 3.76 3.60
CA HIS A 77 -3.39 4.40 2.38
C HIS A 77 -4.61 3.64 1.86
N TYR A 78 -5.71 4.37 1.67
CA TYR A 78 -6.97 3.82 1.16
C TYR A 78 -7.17 4.29 -0.27
N PHE A 79 -7.30 3.34 -1.19
CA PHE A 79 -7.51 3.62 -2.60
C PHE A 79 -8.89 3.14 -3.03
N ALA A 80 -9.67 4.02 -3.65
CA ALA A 80 -10.91 3.61 -4.28
C ALA A 80 -10.58 2.85 -5.57
N THR A 81 -11.27 1.73 -5.78
CA THR A 81 -11.23 0.94 -7.00
C THR A 81 -12.63 0.86 -7.56
N ALA A 82 -12.77 1.07 -8.88
CA ALA A 82 -14.06 0.96 -9.53
C ALA A 82 -14.60 -0.46 -9.33
N VAL A 83 -15.85 -0.58 -8.85
CA VAL A 83 -16.56 -1.86 -8.89
C VAL A 83 -16.79 -2.19 -10.36
N GLY A 84 -16.03 -3.14 -10.89
CA GLY A 84 -16.18 -3.61 -12.28
C GLY A 84 -14.90 -4.08 -12.98
N ASP A 85 -13.70 -3.84 -12.46
CA ASP A 85 -12.46 -4.32 -13.09
C ASP A 85 -12.10 -5.78 -12.70
N GLU A 86 -13.02 -6.54 -12.09
CA GLU A 86 -12.91 -8.01 -11.95
C GLU A 86 -13.30 -8.76 -13.24
N ASP A 87 -13.01 -8.22 -14.43
CA ASP A 87 -13.42 -8.89 -15.68
C ASP A 87 -12.51 -8.69 -16.90
N ILE A 88 -11.18 -8.54 -16.74
CA ILE A 88 -10.26 -8.77 -17.86
C ILE A 88 -9.01 -9.54 -17.39
N LEU A 89 -9.11 -10.87 -17.52
CA LEU A 89 -8.01 -11.84 -17.65
C LEU A 89 -7.25 -11.64 -18.98
#